data_AF-A0A2M7AI09-F1
#
_entry.id   AF-A0A2M7AI09-F1
#
_cell.length_a   1.000
_cell.length_b   1.000
_cell.length_c   1.000
_cell.angle_alpha   90.00
_cell.angle_beta   90.00
_cell.angle_gamma   90.00
#
_symmetry.space_group_name_H-M   'P 1'
#
loop_
_entity.id
_entity.type
_entity.pdbx_description
1 polymer ?
#
loop_
_entity_poly.entity_id
_entity_poly.type
_entity_poly.pdbx_seq_one_letter_code
_entity_poly.pdbx_strand_id
1 'polypeptide(L)'
;MPVVAIQPNKQVPIPSQMLEKLGWGVGKAVYLYPLENGITIRSKPSPALEAAREFEGIMREEGVELRDLLDGLEYQRERKHHERTAQEKTGG
;
A
#
# COMPACT_ATOMS: atom_id res chain seq x y z
N MET A 1 3.14 21.59 25.03
CA MET A 1 3.69 20.81 23.89
C MET A 1 4.76 19.89 24.43
N PRO A 2 4.79 18.61 24.06
CA PRO A 2 5.86 17.72 24.52
C PRO A 2 7.20 18.21 23.95
N VAL A 3 8.20 18.35 24.81
CA VAL A 3 9.58 18.66 24.42
C VAL A 3 10.34 17.33 24.40
N VAL A 4 10.97 17.02 23.27
CA VAL A 4 11.78 15.81 23.09
C VAL A 4 13.18 16.20 22.67
N ALA A 5 14.17 15.45 23.15
CA ALA A 5 15.57 15.65 22.77
C ALA A 5 15.94 14.75 21.58
N ILE A 6 16.91 15.20 20.78
CA ILE A 6 17.54 14.37 19.77
C ILE A 6 18.42 13.35 20.48
N GLN A 7 18.14 12.07 20.27
CA GLN A 7 18.89 10.94 20.79
C GLN A 7 20.16 10.67 19.98
N PRO A 8 21.11 9.86 20.49
CA PRO A 8 22.22 9.34 19.70
C PRO A 8 21.74 8.77 18.35
N ASN A 9 22.60 8.84 17.34
CA ASN A 9 22.27 8.45 15.96
C ASN A 9 21.19 9.33 15.29
N LYS A 10 21.00 10.57 15.76
CA LYS A 10 20.11 11.58 15.15
C LYS A 10 18.64 11.14 15.14
N GLN A 11 18.21 10.41 16.17
CA GLN A 11 16.84 9.94 16.31
C GLN A 11 16.01 10.94 17.11
N VAL A 12 14.76 11.19 16.70
CA VAL A 12 13.82 12.02 17.44
C VAL A 12 12.61 11.17 17.80
N PRO A 13 12.39 10.84 19.09
CA PRO A 13 11.25 10.04 19.48
C PRO A 13 9.97 10.86 19.32
N ILE A 14 9.02 10.32 18.56
CA ILE A 14 7.67 10.90 18.46
C ILE A 14 6.83 10.29 19.60
N PRO A 15 6.22 11.10 20.49
CA PRO A 15 5.39 10.59 21.57
C PRO A 15 4.25 9.68 21.07
N SER A 16 3.98 8.58 21.76
CA SER A 16 2.96 7.58 21.35
C SER A 16 1.58 8.20 21.13
N GLN A 17 1.18 9.15 21.97
CA GLN A 17 -0.08 9.87 21.84
C GLN A 17 -0.21 10.65 20.52
N MET A 18 0.92 11.12 19.95
CA MET A 18 0.92 11.76 18.63
C MET A 18 0.85 10.73 17.51
N LEU A 19 1.56 9.61 17.65
CA LEU A 19 1.50 8.51 16.70
C LEU A 19 0.08 7.95 16.57
N GLU A 20 -0.62 7.74 17.69
CA GLU A 20 -2.02 7.30 17.72
C GLU A 20 -2.95 8.28 17.01
N LYS A 21 -2.84 9.58 17.32
CA LYS A 21 -3.64 10.63 16.67
C LYS A 21 -3.41 10.70 15.16
N LEU A 22 -2.18 10.42 14.71
CA LEU A 22 -1.81 10.41 13.30
C LEU A 22 -2.07 9.07 12.62
N GLY A 23 -2.45 8.02 13.39
CA GLY A 23 -2.57 6.65 12.89
C GLY A 23 -1.24 6.10 12.34
N TRP A 24 -0.11 6.53 12.89
CA TRP A 24 1.22 6.10 12.45
C TRP A 24 1.74 4.96 13.32
N GLY A 25 2.14 3.87 12.67
CA GLY A 25 2.79 2.72 13.31
C GLY A 25 4.29 2.66 13.03
N VAL A 26 4.95 1.68 13.67
CA VAL A 26 6.35 1.34 13.38
C VAL A 26 6.51 1.00 11.89
N GLY A 27 7.56 1.49 11.26
CA GLY A 27 7.83 1.27 9.83
C GLY A 27 7.07 2.21 8.88
N LYS A 28 6.22 3.11 9.39
CA LYS A 28 5.57 4.13 8.55
C LYS A 28 6.62 5.08 7.96
N ALA A 29 6.68 5.12 6.63
CA ALA A 29 7.50 6.09 5.92
C ALA A 29 6.89 7.50 6.02
N VAL A 30 7.77 8.49 6.20
CA VAL A 30 7.41 9.92 6.29
C VAL A 30 8.35 10.75 5.43
N TYR A 31 7.87 11.91 5.01
CA TYR A 31 8.69 12.96 4.40
C TYR A 31 9.09 13.98 5.46
N LEU A 32 10.33 14.46 5.38
CA LEU A 32 10.86 15.54 6.20
C LEU A 32 11.07 16.77 5.30
N TYR A 33 10.42 17.88 5.64
CA TYR A 33 10.56 19.15 4.92
C TYR A 33 11.25 20.17 5.82
N PRO A 34 12.39 20.74 5.40
CA PRO A 34 13.04 21.80 6.16
C PRO A 34 12.20 23.10 6.07
N LEU A 35 12.11 23.80 7.18
CA LEU A 35 11.58 25.15 7.31
C LEU A 35 12.67 26.04 7.94
N GLU A 36 12.51 27.37 7.87
CA GLU A 36 13.49 28.34 8.37
C GLU A 36 13.91 28.08 9.83
N ASN A 37 12.96 27.72 10.69
CA ASN A 37 13.19 27.45 12.12
C ASN A 37 12.69 26.07 12.55
N GLY A 38 12.64 25.09 11.65
CA GLY A 38 12.16 23.77 12.04
C GLY A 38 12.04 22.75 10.91
N ILE A 39 11.33 21.66 11.20
CA ILE A 39 11.06 20.59 10.26
C ILE A 39 9.57 20.27 10.32
N THR A 40 8.93 20.14 9.15
CA THR A 40 7.59 19.57 9.05
C THR A 40 7.69 18.11 8.64
N ILE A 41 6.97 17.24 9.34
CA ILE A 41 6.88 15.80 9.05
C ILE A 41 5.51 15.52 8.43
N ARG A 42 5.47 14.85 7.28
CA ARG A 42 4.22 14.41 6.64
C ARG A 42 4.26 12.92 6.36
N SER A 43 3.10 12.28 6.38
CA SER A 43 3.00 10.87 6.00
C SER A 43 3.37 10.72 4.53
N LYS A 44 4.23 9.74 4.22
CA LYS A 44 4.37 9.28 2.84
C LYS A 44 3.14 8.43 2.51
N PRO A 45 2.35 8.78 1.49
CA PRO A 45 1.27 7.92 1.03
C PRO A 45 1.86 6.59 0.57
N SER A 46 1.13 5.50 0.82
CA SER A 46 1.57 4.18 0.37
C SER A 46 1.30 4.10 -1.13
N PRO A 47 2.31 3.84 -2.00
CA PRO A 47 2.06 3.69 -3.42
C PRO A 47 1.03 2.60 -3.73
N ALA A 48 1.01 1.53 -2.93
CA ALA A 48 0.01 0.48 -3.06
C ALA A 48 -1.40 0.96 -2.70
N LEU A 49 -1.54 1.86 -1.73
CA LEU A 49 -2.84 2.44 -1.38
C LEU A 49 -3.32 3.44 -2.44
N GLU A 50 -2.40 4.21 -3.03
CA GLU A 50 -2.73 5.11 -4.15
C GLU A 50 -3.20 4.30 -5.37
N ALA A 51 -2.46 3.26 -5.75
CA ALA A 51 -2.84 2.37 -6.83
C ALA A 51 -4.19 1.67 -6.55
N ALA A 52 -4.44 1.24 -5.30
CA ALA A 52 -5.72 0.65 -4.92
C ALA A 52 -6.89 1.64 -5.07
N ARG A 53 -6.70 2.91 -4.69
CA ARG A 53 -7.73 3.95 -4.85
C ARG A 53 -8.00 4.28 -6.32
N GLU A 54 -6.95 4.33 -7.13
CA GLU A 54 -7.08 4.52 -8.57
C GLU A 54 -7.86 3.36 -9.19
N PHE A 55 -7.52 2.12 -8.79
CA PHE A 55 -8.21 0.92 -9.22
C PHE A 55 -9.69 0.91 -8.82
N GLU A 56 -10.03 1.29 -7.58
CA GLU A 56 -11.42 1.45 -7.13
C GLU A 56 -12.17 2.51 -7.95
N GLY A 57 -11.49 3.57 -8.38
CA GLY A 57 -12.03 4.60 -9.26
C GLY A 57 -12.42 4.02 -10.62
N ILE A 58 -11.49 3.32 -11.28
CA ILE A 58 -11.70 2.66 -12.56
C ILE A 58 -12.85 1.65 -12.46
N MET A 59 -12.86 0.82 -11.42
CA MET A 59 -13.93 -0.15 -11.18
C MET A 59 -15.30 0.52 -11.08
N ARG A 60 -15.39 1.66 -10.37
CA ARG A 60 -16.64 2.41 -10.24
C ARG A 60 -17.08 3.02 -11.57
N GLU A 61 -16.15 3.58 -12.34
CA GLU A 61 -16.43 4.18 -13.66
C GLU A 61 -16.93 3.13 -14.66
N GLU A 62 -16.34 1.93 -14.64
CA GLU A 62 -16.70 0.81 -15.51
C GLU A 62 -17.92 0.01 -14.98
N GLY A 63 -18.40 0.31 -13.78
CA GLY A 63 -19.52 -0.39 -13.14
C GLY A 63 -19.21 -1.85 -12.78
N VAL A 64 -17.94 -2.15 -12.50
CA VAL A 64 -17.44 -3.50 -12.21
C VAL A 64 -17.16 -3.64 -10.72
N GLU A 65 -17.62 -4.73 -10.10
CA GLU A 65 -17.30 -5.03 -8.70
C GLU A 65 -16.04 -5.91 -8.59
N LEU A 66 -15.44 -5.94 -7.40
CA LEU A 66 -14.21 -6.71 -7.17
C LEU A 66 -14.42 -8.21 -7.44
N ARG A 67 -15.63 -8.71 -7.17
CA ARG A 67 -16.01 -10.10 -7.41
C ARG A 67 -15.93 -10.47 -8.89
N ASP A 68 -16.41 -9.60 -9.78
CA ASP A 68 -16.39 -9.84 -11.22
C ASP A 68 -14.97 -10.06 -11.75
N LEU A 69 -14.00 -9.35 -11.16
CA LEU A 69 -12.57 -9.48 -11.48
C LEU A 69 -11.95 -10.77 -10.91
N LEU A 70 -12.34 -11.15 -9.69
CA LEU A 70 -11.83 -12.34 -9.01
C LEU A 70 -12.35 -13.63 -9.63
N ASP A 71 -13.64 -13.68 -9.97
CA ASP A 71 -14.26 -14.84 -10.60
C ASP A 71 -13.66 -15.11 -11.99
N GLY A 72 -13.35 -14.02 -12.73
CA GLY A 72 -12.62 -14.11 -14.01
C GLY A 72 -11.20 -14.67 -13.86
N LEU A 73 -10.51 -14.37 -12.76
CA LEU A 73 -9.16 -14.89 -12.47
C LEU A 73 -9.16 -16.37 -12.14
N GLU A 74 -10.17 -16.87 -11.41
CA GLU A 74 -10.32 -18.31 -11.14
C GLU A 74 -10.57 -19.08 -12.43
N TYR A 75 -11.49 -18.61 -13.26
CA TYR A 75 -11.76 -19.20 -14.57
C TYR A 75 -10.54 -19.22 -15.49
N GLN A 76 -9.75 -18.15 -15.50
CA GLN A 76 -8.51 -18.10 -16.28
C GLN A 76 -7.43 -19.05 -15.75
N ARG A 77 -7.33 -19.26 -14.43
CA ARG A 77 -6.42 -20.26 -13.84
C ARG A 77 -6.80 -21.67 -14.24
N GLU A 78 -8.08 -22.01 -14.17
CA GLU A 78 -8.58 -23.33 -14.55
C GLU A 78 -8.36 -23.61 -16.04
N ARG A 79 -8.65 -22.63 -16.90
CA ARG A 79 -8.37 -22.73 -18.35
C ARG A 79 -6.88 -22.94 -18.63
N LYS A 80 -5.99 -22.13 -18.04
CA LYS A 80 -4.53 -22.31 -18.22
C LYS A 80 -4.06 -23.66 -17.73
N HIS A 81 -4.61 -24.16 -16.62
CA HIS A 81 -4.28 -25.49 -16.12
C HIS A 81 -4.72 -26.57 -17.12
N HIS A 82 -5.95 -26.50 -17.63
CA HIS A 82 -6.47 -27.42 -18.64
C HIS A 82 -5.66 -27.40 -19.94
N GLU A 83 -5.33 -26.22 -20.46
CA GLU A 83 -4.52 -26.04 -21.67
C GLU A 83 -3.12 -26.65 -21.51
N ARG A 84 -2.49 -26.45 -20.34
CA ARG A 84 -1.17 -27.03 -20.03
C ARG A 84 -1.21 -28.56 -19.93
N THR A 85 -2.25 -29.10 -19.28
CA THR A 85 -2.42 -30.56 -19.16
C THR A 85 -2.79 -31.23 -20.50
N ALA A 86 -3.48 -30.51 -21.39
CA ALA A 86 -3.84 -31.00 -22.72
C ALA A 86 -2.63 -31.04 -23.67
N GLN A 87 -1.72 -30.05 -23.59
CA GLN A 87 -0.46 -30.05 -24.35
C GLN A 87 0.48 -31.18 -23.93
N GLU A 88 0.56 -31.49 -22.63
CA GLU A 88 1.37 -32.62 -22.12
C GLU A 88 0.87 -34.00 -22.60
N LYS A 89 -0.45 -34.14 -22.90
CA LYS A 89 -1.04 -35.39 -23.37
C LYS A 89 -0.98 -35.59 -24.89
N THR A 90 -0.71 -34.55 -25.67
CA THR A 90 -0.67 -34.60 -27.14
C THR A 90 0.75 -34.60 -27.72
N GLY A 91 1.78 -34.38 -26.87
CA GLY A 91 3.19 -34.36 -27.26
C GLY A 91 4.03 -35.56 -26.79
N GLY A 92 3.41 -36.69 -26.44
CA GLY A 92 4.07 -37.92 -25.99
C GLY A 92 3.90 -39.08 -26.96
#